data_AF-A0A854X7X3-F1
#
_entry.id   AF-A0A854X7X3-F1
#
_cell.length_a   1.000
_cell.length_b   1.000
_cell.length_c   1.000
_cell.angle_alpha   90.00
_cell.angle_beta   90.00
_cell.angle_gamma   90.00
#
_symmetry.space_group_name_H-M   'P 1'
#
loop_
_entity.id
_entity.type
_entity.pdbx_description
1 polymer ?
#
loop_
_entity_poly.entity_id
_entity_poly.type
_entity_poly.pdbx_seq_one_letter_code
_entity_poly.pdbx_strand_id
1 'polypeptide(L)' 'MLEASLSQLEQLVSDLVQQNQTLTQTNQTLSTELAQAKDENESLQLSLMEQEEKHGATAARIQALVDRVNAGPVSA' A
#
# COMPACT_ATOMS: atom_id res chain seq x y z
N MET A 1 44.20 7.72 34.67
CA MET A 1 44.10 7.05 33.35
C MET A 1 42.92 6.09 33.29
N LEU A 2 42.78 5.15 34.23
CA LEU A 2 41.64 4.22 34.27
C LEU A 2 40.27 4.90 34.46
N GLU A 3 40.17 5.89 35.36
CA GLU A 3 38.92 6.65 35.54
C GLU A 3 38.48 7.40 34.28
N ALA A 4 39.44 7.99 33.54
CA ALA A 4 39.12 8.68 32.28
C ALA A 4 38.60 7.72 31.21
N SER A 5 39.13 6.49 31.15
CA SER A 5 38.64 5.45 30.23
C SER A 5 37.26 4.92 30.63
N LEU A 6 36.97 4.83 31.94
CA LEU A 6 35.65 4.42 32.43
C LEU A 6 34.57 5.46 32.08
N SER A 7 34.85 6.74 32.31
CA SER A 7 33.89 7.82 31.97
C SER A 7 33.62 7.92 30.46
N GLN A 8 34.62 7.64 29.62
CA GLN A 8 34.43 7.58 28.16
C GLN A 8 33.53 6.41 27.74
N LEU A 9 33.68 5.26 28.39
CA LEU A 9 32.83 4.09 28.12
C LEU A 9 31.40 4.35 28.57
N GLU A 10 31.20 4.97 29.73
CA GLU A 10 29.86 5.36 30.22
C GLU A 10 29.16 6.32 29.27
N GLN A 11 29.88 7.33 28.76
CA GLN A 11 29.34 8.25 27.77
C GLN A 11 28.97 7.52 26.47
N LEU A 12 29.85 6.66 25.95
CA LEU A 12 29.57 5.90 24.74
C LEU A 12 28.36 4.96 24.91
N VAL A 13 28.24 4.31 26.07
CA VAL A 13 27.07 3.47 26.37
C VAL A 13 25.80 4.30 26.42
N SER A 14 25.84 5.49 27.03
CA SER A 14 24.70 6.41 27.05
C SER A 14 24.29 6.82 25.64
N ASP A 15 25.26 7.20 24.80
CA ASP A 15 25.02 7.61 23.41
C ASP A 15 24.42 6.45 22.59
N LEU A 16 24.95 5.23 22.75
CA LEU A 16 24.44 4.03 22.07
C LEU A 16 23.01 3.67 22.51
N VAL A 17 22.70 3.79 23.80
CA VAL A 17 21.34 3.56 24.32
C VAL A 17 20.37 4.58 23.72
N GLN A 18 20.74 5.86 23.69
CA GLN A 18 19.92 6.91 23.10
C GLN A 18 19.71 6.72 21.60
N GLN A 19 20.76 6.34 20.87
CA GLN A 19 20.67 6.02 19.45
C GLN A 19 19.77 4.81 19.20
N ASN A 20 19.89 3.76 20.01
CA ASN A 20 19.06 2.56 19.88
C ASN A 20 17.57 2.86 20.12
N GLN A 21 17.26 3.68 21.13
CA GLN A 21 15.89 4.15 21.38
C GLN A 21 15.33 4.92 20.18
N THR A 22 16.14 5.82 19.61
CA THR A 22 15.76 6.61 18.43
C THR A 22 15.49 5.70 17.22
N LEU A 23 16.38 4.75 16.95
CA LEU A 23 16.22 3.78 15.86
C LEU A 23 14.98 2.91 16.06
N THR A 24 14.72 2.47 17.29
CA THR A 24 13.54 1.67 17.63
C THR A 24 12.27 2.45 17.35
N GLN A 25 12.21 3.72 17.77
CA GLN A 25 11.06 4.57 17.53
C GLN A 25 10.83 4.82 16.04
N THR A 26 11.87 5.15 15.28
CA THR A 26 11.77 5.31 13.83
C THR A 26 11.29 4.03 13.15
N ASN A 27 11.77 2.87 13.59
CA ASN A 27 11.36 1.59 13.02
C ASN A 27 9.86 1.29 13.27
N GLN A 28 9.36 1.64 14.45
CA GLN A 28 7.93 1.52 14.79
C GLN A 28 7.07 2.45 13.91
N THR A 29 7.51 3.70 13.71
CA THR A 29 6.83 4.65 12.82
C THR A 29 6.80 4.12 11.39
N LEU A 30 7.94 3.73 10.83
CA LEU A 30 8.03 3.20 9.46
C LEU A 30 7.20 1.93 9.27
N SER A 31 7.15 1.06 10.28
CA SER A 31 6.32 -0.15 10.23
C SER A 31 4.83 0.17 10.18
N THR A 32 4.41 1.23 10.89
CA THR A 32 3.03 1.71 10.90
C THR A 32 2.66 2.34 9.55
N GLU A 33 3.51 3.21 9.03
CA GLU A 33 3.32 3.83 7.69
C GLU A 33 3.28 2.79 6.58
N LEU A 34 4.14 1.76 6.65
CA LEU A 34 4.14 0.65 5.69
C LEU A 34 2.84 -0.15 5.74
N ALA A 35 2.31 -0.42 6.93
CA ALA A 35 1.03 -1.12 7.07
C ALA A 35 -0.11 -0.29 6.45
N GLN A 36 -0.17 1.00 6.77
CA GLN A 36 -1.19 1.89 6.21
C GLN A 36 -1.12 1.98 4.68
N ALA A 37 0.08 2.13 4.11
CA ALA A 37 0.25 2.19 2.66
C ALA A 37 -0.16 0.89 1.95
N LYS A 38 0.00 -0.27 2.61
CA LYS A 38 -0.47 -1.56 2.09
C LYS A 38 -2.00 -1.63 2.09
N ASP A 39 -2.64 -1.24 3.18
CA ASP A 39 -4.11 -1.23 3.30
C ASP A 39 -4.75 -0.28 2.26
N GLU A 40 -4.14 0.89 2.05
CA GLU A 40 -4.56 1.84 1.01
C GLU A 40 -4.38 1.24 -0.39
N ASN A 41 -3.28 0.51 -0.65
CA ASN A 41 -3.04 -0.14 -1.93
C ASN A 41 -4.06 -1.26 -2.20
N GLU A 42 -4.34 -2.12 -1.22
CA GLU A 42 -5.35 -3.18 -1.32
C GLU A 42 -6.74 -2.60 -1.61
N SER A 43 -7.08 -1.49 -0.95
CA SER A 43 -8.35 -0.77 -1.19
C SER A 43 -8.44 -0.21 -2.62
N LEU A 44 -7.36 0.35 -3.15
CA LEU A 44 -7.30 0.83 -4.53
C LEU A 44 -7.37 -0.32 -5.53
N GLN A 45 -6.70 -1.44 -5.28
CA GLN A 45 -6.77 -2.63 -6.13
C GLN A 45 -8.18 -3.20 -6.19
N LEU A 46 -8.87 -3.31 -5.05
CA LEU A 46 -10.26 -3.75 -5.01
C LEU A 46 -11.16 -2.81 -5.83
N SER A 47 -11.00 -1.50 -5.66
CA SER A 47 -11.75 -0.48 -6.40
C SER A 47 -11.51 -0.57 -7.92
N LEU A 48 -10.28 -0.87 -8.32
CA LEU A 48 -9.92 -1.08 -9.73
C LEU A 48 -10.62 -2.33 -10.30
N MET A 49 -10.61 -3.45 -9.58
CA MET A 49 -11.28 -4.69 -10.00
C MET A 49 -12.79 -4.48 -10.19
N GLU A 50 -13.45 -3.79 -9.26
CA GLU A 50 -14.88 -3.45 -9.39
C GLU A 50 -15.17 -2.58 -10.61
N GLN A 51 -14.25 -1.68 -10.95
CA GLN A 51 -14.37 -0.83 -12.13
C GLN A 51 -14.18 -1.64 -13.42
N GLU A 52 -13.21 -2.54 -13.47
CA GLU A 52 -12.98 -3.43 -14.61
C GLU A 52 -14.19 -4.33 -14.89
N GLU A 53 -14.81 -4.89 -13.85
CA GLU A 53 -16.03 -5.69 -14.00
C GLU A 53 -17.19 -4.87 -14.58
N LYS A 54 -17.41 -3.66 -14.07
CA LYS A 54 -18.46 -2.75 -14.58
C LYS A 54 -18.23 -2.38 -16.05
N HIS A 55 -16.99 -2.06 -16.42
CA HIS A 55 -16.65 -1.71 -17.80
C HIS A 55 -16.76 -2.92 -18.74
N GLY A 56 -16.31 -4.10 -18.30
CA GLY A 56 -16.47 -5.35 -19.06
C GLY A 56 -17.94 -5.68 -19.32
N ALA A 57 -18.79 -5.59 -18.30
CA ALA A 57 -20.24 -5.78 -18.43
C ALA A 57 -20.87 -4.74 -19.38
N THR A 58 -20.41 -3.50 -19.30
CA THR A 58 -20.88 -2.41 -20.19
C THR A 58 -20.48 -2.67 -21.64
N ALA A 59 -19.25 -3.08 -21.89
CA ALA A 59 -18.76 -3.41 -23.23
C ALA A 59 -19.56 -4.58 -23.85
N ALA A 60 -19.80 -5.64 -23.08
CA ALA A 60 -20.62 -6.78 -23.52
C ALA A 60 -22.06 -6.36 -23.87
N ARG A 61 -22.65 -5.47 -23.05
CA ARG A 61 -23.99 -4.92 -23.31
C ARG A 61 -24.02 -4.09 -24.59
N ILE A 62 -23.01 -3.26 -24.84
CA ILE A 62 -22.91 -2.47 -26.07
C ILE A 62 -22.79 -3.41 -27.28
N GLN A 63 -21.94 -4.45 -27.21
CA GLN A 63 -21.80 -5.42 -28.29
C GLN A 63 -23.13 -6.12 -28.60
N ALA A 64 -23.86 -6.57 -27.58
CA ALA A 64 -25.18 -7.18 -27.76
C ALA A 64 -26.20 -6.23 -28.40
N LEU A 65 -26.14 -4.93 -28.08
CA LEU A 65 -26.98 -3.91 -28.73
C LEU A 65 -26.58 -3.71 -30.19
N VAL A 66 -25.28 -3.64 -30.49
CA VAL A 66 -24.75 -3.54 -31.85
C VAL A 66 -25.18 -4.75 -32.69
N ASP A 67 -25.03 -5.96 -32.15
CA ASP A 67 -25.42 -7.20 -32.83
C ASP A 67 -26.92 -7.23 -33.12
N ARG A 68 -27.76 -6.79 -32.17
CA ARG A 68 -29.21 -6.68 -32.36
C ARG A 68 -29.59 -5.68 -33.46
N VAL A 69 -28.90 -4.53 -33.53
CA VAL A 69 -29.15 -3.53 -34.57
C VAL A 69 -28.69 -4.07 -35.94
N ASN A 70 -27.55 -4.74 -35.99
CA ASN A 70 -26.99 -5.33 -37.21
C ASN A 70 -27.79 -6.54 -37.73
N ALA A 71 -28.44 -7.30 -36.85
CA ALA A 71 -29.28 -8.42 -37.24
C ALA A 71 -30.54 -8.02 -38.03
N GLY A 72 -30.86 -6.71 -38.11
CA GLY A 72 -32.03 -6.18 -38.80
C GLY A 72 -33.36 -6.56 -38.15
N PRO A 73 -34.50 -5.96 -38.54
CA PRO A 73 -35.79 -6.40 -38.05
C PRO A 73 -36.02 -7.84 -38.53
N VAL A 74 -36.10 -8.77 -37.58
CA VAL A 74 -36.66 -10.10 -37.83
C VAL A 74 -38.12 -9.89 -38.25
N SER A 75 -38.36 -9.94 -39.56
CA SER A 75 -39.72 -10.08 -40.10
C SER A 75 -40.31 -11.37 -39.53
N ALA A 76 -41.39 -11.22 -38.77
CA ALA A 76 -42.16 -12.30 -38.14
C ALA A 76 -42.84 -13.21 -39.18
#